data_AF-A0A2D5UJL5-F1
#
_entry.id   AF-A0A2D5UJL5-F1
#
_cell.length_a   1.000
_cell.length_b   1.000
_cell.length_c   1.000
_cell.angle_alpha   90.00
_cell.angle_beta   90.00
_cell.angle_gamma   90.00
#
_symmetry.space_group_name_H-M   'P 1'
#
loop_
_entity.id
_entity.type
_entity.pdbx_description
1 polymer ?
#
loop_
_entity_poly.entity_id
_entity_poly.type
_entity_poly.pdbx_seq_one_letter_code
_entity_poly.pdbx_strand_id
1 'polypeptide(L)'
;MDSIKNIQINFYIFFHIITLFILLKTNFIYAKPSITVIAEGLFNPTGLAELPDKGLLIAEEGTSKDDFSGGISLLTSKGDLGRLISGISSRRESG
;
A
#
# COMPACT_ATOMS: atom_id res chain seq x y z
N MET A 1 24.54 -45.69 -22.99
CA MET A 1 23.16 -45.23 -23.26
C MET A 1 22.69 -44.18 -22.23
N ASP A 2 23.29 -44.14 -21.05
CA ASP A 2 22.85 -43.28 -19.93
C ASP A 2 23.33 -41.81 -20.05
N SER A 3 24.48 -41.56 -20.68
CA SER A 3 25.00 -40.20 -20.89
C SER A 3 24.06 -39.34 -21.77
N ILE A 4 23.50 -39.92 -22.85
CA ILE A 4 22.58 -39.23 -23.76
C ILE A 4 21.26 -38.88 -23.06
N LYS A 5 20.76 -39.75 -22.17
CA LYS A 5 19.56 -39.51 -21.37
C LYS A 5 19.76 -38.35 -20.39
N ASN A 6 20.91 -38.30 -19.71
CA ASN A 6 21.25 -37.20 -18.79
C ASN A 6 21.35 -35.84 -19.50
N ILE A 7 21.90 -35.82 -20.72
CA ILE A 7 21.96 -34.58 -21.54
C ILE A 7 20.56 -34.10 -21.91
N GLN A 8 19.66 -35.01 -22.33
CA GLN A 8 18.27 -34.65 -22.65
C GLN A 8 17.52 -34.12 -21.43
N ILE A 9 17.68 -34.77 -20.26
CA ILE A 9 17.05 -34.33 -19.00
C ILE A 9 17.52 -32.92 -18.63
N ASN A 10 18.83 -32.67 -18.68
CA ASN A 10 19.38 -31.34 -18.38
C ASN A 10 18.88 -30.27 -19.35
N PHE A 11 18.73 -30.61 -20.63
CA PHE A 11 18.15 -29.72 -21.64
C PHE A 11 16.69 -29.36 -21.33
N TYR A 12 15.85 -30.34 -20.96
CA TYR A 12 14.47 -30.08 -20.56
C TYR A 12 14.36 -29.21 -19.31
N ILE A 13 15.21 -29.44 -18.30
CA ILE A 13 15.26 -28.64 -17.08
C ILE A 13 15.63 -27.19 -17.42
N PHE A 14 16.68 -26.99 -18.21
CA PHE A 14 17.11 -25.65 -18.63
C PHE A 14 16.01 -24.90 -19.39
N PHE A 15 15.34 -25.59 -20.32
CA PHE A 15 14.22 -25.02 -21.06
C PHE A 15 13.06 -24.62 -20.14
N HIS A 16 12.68 -25.48 -19.19
CA HIS A 16 11.63 -25.16 -18.20
C HIS A 16 12.00 -23.96 -17.32
N ILE A 17 13.27 -23.85 -16.91
CA ILE A 17 13.76 -22.69 -16.14
C ILE A 17 13.62 -21.41 -16.97
N ILE A 18 14.00 -21.43 -18.25
CA ILE A 18 13.85 -20.27 -19.14
C ILE A 18 12.37 -19.91 -19.31
N THR A 19 11.49 -20.88 -19.59
CA THR A 19 10.05 -20.65 -19.74
C THR A 19 9.45 -20.04 -18.48
N LEU A 20 9.79 -20.57 -17.30
CA LEU A 20 9.35 -20.03 -16.01
C LEU A 20 9.84 -18.58 -15.84
N PHE A 21 11.10 -18.31 -16.13
CA PHE A 21 11.68 -16.97 -16.01
C PHE A 21 11.00 -15.96 -16.94
N ILE A 22 10.68 -16.37 -18.17
CA ILE A 22 9.93 -15.54 -19.13
C ILE A 22 8.52 -15.26 -18.62
N LEU A 23 7.80 -16.28 -18.14
CA LEU A 23 6.45 -16.14 -17.60
C LEU A 23 6.40 -15.23 -16.37
N LEU A 24 7.37 -15.32 -15.45
CA LEU A 24 7.43 -14.41 -14.31
C LEU A 24 7.70 -12.96 -14.75
N LYS A 25 8.61 -12.74 -15.70
CA LYS A 25 8.90 -11.39 -16.21
C LYS A 25 7.70 -10.74 -16.88
N THR A 26 6.94 -11.46 -17.70
CA THR A 26 5.78 -10.88 -18.39
C THR A 26 4.67 -10.50 -17.40
N ASN A 27 4.39 -11.33 -16.40
CA ASN A 27 3.40 -11.00 -15.37
C ASN A 27 3.75 -9.72 -14.60
N PHE A 28 5.03 -9.50 -14.30
CA PHE A 28 5.48 -8.29 -13.61
C PHE A 28 5.33 -7.02 -14.46
N ILE A 29 5.65 -7.10 -15.75
CA ILE A 29 5.60 -5.95 -16.67
C ILE A 29 4.16 -5.52 -16.96
N TYR A 30 3.20 -6.46 -16.95
CA TYR A 30 1.79 -6.19 -17.25
C TYR A 30 0.90 -6.06 -16.01
N ALA A 31 1.48 -5.98 -14.80
CA ALA A 31 0.70 -5.72 -13.60
C ALA A 31 0.00 -4.36 -13.72
N LYS A 32 -1.33 -4.36 -13.78
CA LYS A 32 -2.10 -3.12 -13.78
C LYS A 32 -1.93 -2.43 -12.42
N PRO A 33 -1.81 -1.09 -12.38
CA PRO A 33 -1.85 -0.37 -11.10
C PRO A 33 -3.15 -0.74 -10.38
N SER A 34 -3.03 -1.15 -9.12
CA SER A 34 -4.17 -1.43 -8.25
C SER A 34 -4.20 -0.39 -7.14
N ILE A 35 -5.40 0.09 -6.84
CA ILE A 35 -5.64 1.02 -5.73
C ILE A 35 -6.32 0.20 -4.64
N THR A 36 -5.79 0.27 -3.43
CA THR A 36 -6.42 -0.31 -2.24
C THR A 36 -6.81 0.83 -1.33
N VAL A 37 -8.08 0.89 -0.96
CA VAL A 37 -8.57 1.86 0.03
C VAL A 37 -8.36 1.26 1.42
N ILE A 38 -7.56 1.93 2.25
CA ILE A 38 -7.23 1.48 3.62
C ILE A 38 -7.98 2.25 4.71
N ALA A 39 -8.59 3.38 4.36
CA ALA A 39 -9.39 4.22 5.24
C ALA A 39 -10.33 5.10 4.40
N GLU A 40 -11.53 5.36 4.92
CA GLU A 40 -12.55 6.24 4.30
C GLU A 40 -13.14 7.18 5.35
N GLY A 41 -13.81 8.26 4.90
CA GLY A 41 -14.50 9.19 5.80
C GLY A 41 -13.60 10.24 6.50
N LEU A 42 -12.35 10.37 6.06
CA LEU A 42 -11.41 11.39 6.54
C LEU A 42 -11.71 12.77 5.91
N PHE A 43 -11.43 13.83 6.66
CA PHE A 43 -11.60 15.22 6.24
C PHE A 43 -10.28 15.79 5.69
N ASN A 44 -10.10 15.72 4.38
CA ASN A 44 -8.92 16.23 3.68
C ASN A 44 -7.60 15.79 4.33
N PRO A 45 -7.26 14.48 4.28
CA PRO A 45 -6.04 13.97 4.89
C PRO A 45 -4.81 14.50 4.14
N THR A 46 -3.88 15.14 4.87
CA THR A 46 -2.71 15.81 4.28
C THR A 46 -1.37 15.17 4.66
N GLY A 47 -1.36 14.35 5.71
CA GLY A 47 -0.14 13.70 6.18
C GLY A 47 -0.44 12.43 6.97
N LEU A 48 0.56 11.57 7.06
CA LEU A 48 0.50 10.33 7.82
C LEU A 48 1.85 9.98 8.46
N ALA A 49 1.79 9.34 9.62
CA ALA A 49 2.95 8.82 10.34
C ALA A 49 2.68 7.41 10.85
N GLU A 50 3.61 6.49 10.60
CA GLU A 50 3.53 5.12 11.11
C GLU A 50 3.87 5.08 12.61
N LEU A 51 3.08 4.31 13.35
CA LEU A 51 3.31 4.02 14.76
C LEU A 51 4.10 2.71 14.93
N PRO A 52 4.82 2.52 16.06
CA PRO A 52 5.61 1.31 16.31
C PRO A 52 4.80 0.00 16.23
N ASP A 53 3.50 0.04 16.52
CA ASP A 53 2.58 -1.10 16.47
C ASP A 53 1.97 -1.35 15.09
N LYS A 54 2.46 -0.65 14.06
CA LYS A 54 1.97 -0.65 12.67
C LYS A 54 0.63 0.05 12.45
N GLY A 55 0.14 0.80 13.43
CA GLY A 55 -0.92 1.79 13.20
C GLY A 55 -0.44 3.01 12.43
N LEU A 56 -1.38 3.88 12.04
CA LEU A 56 -1.12 5.17 11.39
C LEU A 56 -1.82 6.30 12.16
N LEU A 57 -1.08 7.37 12.45
CA LEU A 57 -1.66 8.69 12.70
C LEU A 57 -1.87 9.40 11.38
N ILE A 58 -3.03 10.01 11.20
CA ILE A 58 -3.45 10.69 9.98
C ILE A 58 -3.80 12.13 10.35
N ALA A 59 -3.11 13.09 9.75
CA ALA A 59 -3.40 14.51 9.89
C ALA A 59 -4.51 14.93 8.92
N GLU A 60 -5.54 15.59 9.42
CA GLU A 60 -6.72 16.03 8.67
C GLU A 60 -6.79 17.56 8.69
N GLU A 61 -6.74 18.19 7.52
CA GLU A 61 -6.89 19.65 7.39
C GLU A 61 -8.35 20.08 7.62
N GLY A 62 -9.32 19.18 7.48
CA GLY A 62 -10.74 19.49 7.64
C GLY A 62 -11.44 19.79 6.31
N THR A 63 -12.46 20.65 6.32
CA THR A 63 -13.28 20.99 5.14
C THR A 63 -12.77 22.23 4.40
N SER A 64 -11.77 22.93 4.95
CA SER A 64 -11.29 24.23 4.47
C SER A 64 -12.36 25.33 4.44
N LYS A 65 -13.47 25.17 5.19
CA LYS A 65 -14.59 26.13 5.24
C LYS A 65 -14.55 27.08 6.44
N ASP A 66 -13.37 27.28 7.03
CA ASP A 66 -13.23 28.05 8.26
C ASP A 66 -14.12 27.50 9.40
N ASP A 67 -14.03 26.19 9.62
CA ASP A 67 -14.74 25.50 10.70
C ASP A 67 -13.74 24.77 11.62
N PHE A 68 -14.25 23.98 12.55
CA PHE A 68 -13.45 23.20 13.50
C PHE A 68 -13.31 21.72 13.10
N SER A 69 -13.30 21.45 11.79
CA SER A 69 -13.21 20.10 11.24
C SER A 69 -11.79 19.59 11.05
N GLY A 70 -10.74 20.37 11.40
CA GLY A 70 -9.36 19.88 11.45
C GLY A 70 -9.14 18.89 12.59
N GLY A 71 -8.19 17.97 12.45
CA GLY A 71 -8.01 16.91 13.44
C GLY A 71 -6.91 15.91 13.18
N ILE A 72 -6.92 14.87 14.02
CA ILE A 72 -6.04 13.70 13.89
C ILE A 72 -6.89 12.44 14.03
N SER A 73 -6.76 11.54 13.07
CA SER A 73 -7.34 10.20 13.13
C SER A 73 -6.27 9.12 13.36
N LEU A 74 -6.67 8.01 13.98
CA LEU A 74 -5.87 6.81 14.19
C LEU A 74 -6.48 5.67 13.39
N LEU A 75 -5.69 5.07 12.53
CA LEU A 75 -5.94 3.74 11.98
C LEU A 75 -5.09 2.75 12.77
N THR A 76 -5.71 1.83 13.51
CA THR A 76 -4.96 0.80 14.24
C THR A 76 -4.40 -0.24 13.28
N SER A 77 -3.40 -1.02 13.72
CA SER A 77 -2.88 -2.16 12.94
C SER A 77 -3.90 -3.29 12.71
N LYS A 78 -5.04 -3.24 13.39
CA LYS A 78 -6.18 -4.16 13.19
C LYS A 78 -7.19 -3.65 12.16
N GLY A 79 -7.02 -2.41 11.68
CA GLY A 79 -7.93 -1.79 10.71
C GLY A 79 -9.03 -0.94 11.32
N ASP A 80 -9.09 -0.79 12.65
CA ASP A 80 -10.05 0.08 13.30
C ASP A 80 -9.67 1.55 13.04
N LEU A 81 -10.61 2.34 12.52
CA LEU A 81 -10.44 3.77 12.26
C LEU A 81 -11.25 4.60 13.26
N GLY A 82 -10.61 5.58 13.88
CA GLY A 82 -11.28 6.50 14.80
C GLY A 82 -10.60 7.86 14.86
N ARG A 83 -11.38 8.90 15.13
CA ARG A 83 -10.87 10.27 15.26
C ARG A 83 -10.45 10.55 16.70
N LEU A 84 -9.15 10.81 16.90
CA LEU A 84 -8.56 11.07 18.21
C LEU A 84 -8.74 12.53 18.63
N ILE A 85 -8.51 13.45 17.70
CA ILE A 85 -8.62 14.89 17.94
C ILE A 85 -9.56 15.51 16.91
N SER A 86 -10.51 16.28 17.41
CA SER A 86 -11.46 17.07 16.64
C SER A 86 -11.54 18.48 17.23
N GLY A 87 -12.22 19.39 16.54
CA GLY A 87 -12.40 20.74 17.04
C GLY A 87 -11.23 21.68 16.72
N ILE A 88 -10.25 21.24 15.91
CA ILE A 88 -9.14 22.09 15.48
C ILE A 88 -9.61 22.93 14.28
N SER A 89 -9.21 24.19 14.25
CA SER A 89 -9.42 25.07 13.09
C SER A 89 -8.98 24.40 11.79
N SER A 90 -9.85 24.40 10.79
CA SER A 90 -9.58 23.86 9.45
C SER A 90 -8.93 24.88 8.51
N ARG A 91 -8.37 25.99 9.02
CA ARG A 91 -7.71 27.00 8.20
C ARG A 91 -6.33 26.52 7.75
N ARG A 92 -5.97 26.85 6.52
CA ARG A 92 -4.66 26.56 5.91
C ARG A 92 -3.46 27.19 6.63
N GLU A 93 -3.72 28.13 7.56
CA GLU A 93 -2.74 28.80 8.43
C GLU A 93 -2.59 28.14 9.82
N SER A 94 -3.27 27.02 10.08
CA SER A 94 -3.27 26.36 11.40
C SER A 94 -2.07 25.43 11.62
N GLY A 95 -1.06 25.49 10.75
CA GLY A 95 0.16 24.69 10.78
C GLY A 95 1.41 25.55 10.93
#